data_AF-A0A2M7IZH7-F1
#
_entry.id   AF-A0A2M7IZH7-F1
#
_cell.length_a   1.000
_cell.length_b   1.000
_cell.length_c   1.000
_cell.angle_alpha   90.00
_cell.angle_beta   90.00
_cell.angle_gamma   90.00
#
_symmetry.space_group_name_H-M   'P 1'
#
loop_
_entity.id
_entity.type
_entity.pdbx_description
1 polymer ?
#
loop_
_entity_poly.entity_id
_entity_poly.type
_entity_poly.pdbx_seq_one_letter_code
_entity_poly.pdbx_strand_id
1 'polypeptide(L)'
;VDLTSPRDFIGKAALLAHPPANKLVGLVLLDRGVLRDHQKVQTAHGAGEITSGSFSPTLNKSIALARLPKDVAIGDTVQVAIRDKMLAAQVVKYPFARNGKGLV
;
A
#
# COMPACT_ATOMS: atom_id res chain seq x y z
N VAL A 1 4.52 -5.35 16.53
CA VAL A 1 4.70 -6.46 17.50
C VAL A 1 6.04 -6.24 18.16
N ASP A 2 6.11 -6.27 19.48
CA ASP A 2 7.39 -6.15 20.18
C ASP A 2 8.18 -7.45 20.05
N LEU A 3 9.27 -7.40 19.29
CA LEU A 3 10.19 -8.53 19.09
C LEU A 3 11.45 -8.39 19.96
N THR A 4 11.63 -7.25 20.63
CA THR A 4 12.84 -6.89 21.38
C THR A 4 12.78 -7.30 22.85
N SER A 5 11.60 -7.27 23.45
CA SER A 5 11.39 -7.73 24.82
C SER A 5 11.69 -9.22 24.98
N PRO A 6 12.19 -9.66 26.16
CA PRO A 6 12.43 -11.07 26.45
C PRO A 6 11.15 -11.91 26.47
N ARG A 7 9.96 -11.30 26.59
CA ARG A 7 8.67 -12.01 26.64
C ARG A 7 8.46 -12.89 25.41
N ASP A 8 8.08 -14.14 25.62
CA ASP A 8 7.70 -15.06 24.54
C ASP A 8 6.19 -15.02 24.25
N PHE A 9 5.81 -15.38 23.02
CA PHE A 9 4.42 -15.50 22.59
C PHE A 9 4.29 -16.38 21.34
N ILE A 10 3.10 -16.95 21.15
CA ILE A 10 2.78 -17.78 19.99
C ILE A 10 3.08 -17.01 18.69
N GLY A 11 4.01 -17.51 17.89
CA GLY A 11 4.41 -16.93 16.61
C GLY A 11 5.68 -16.06 16.64
N LYS A 12 6.27 -15.77 17.81
CA LYS A 12 7.51 -14.96 17.90
C LYS A 12 8.66 -15.56 17.08
N ALA A 13 8.91 -16.86 17.26
CA ALA A 13 9.95 -17.57 16.52
C ALA A 13 9.72 -17.54 14.99
N ALA A 14 8.46 -17.70 14.55
CA ALA A 14 8.10 -17.66 13.14
C ALA A 14 8.34 -16.27 12.51
N LEU A 15 8.00 -15.19 13.23
CA LEU A 15 8.22 -13.81 12.79
C LEU A 15 9.71 -13.46 12.67
N LEU A 16 10.56 -13.99 13.56
CA LEU A 16 12.00 -13.81 13.50
C LEU A 16 12.64 -14.58 12.33
N ALA A 17 12.16 -15.80 12.07
CA ALA A 17 12.67 -16.63 10.99
C ALA A 17 12.22 -16.18 9.59
N HIS A 18 11.04 -15.53 9.48
CA HIS A 18 10.44 -15.17 8.20
C HIS A 18 10.09 -13.69 8.16
N PRO A 19 11.08 -12.79 7.96
CA PRO A 19 10.82 -11.39 7.78
C PRO A 19 9.94 -11.16 6.53
N PRO A 20 8.99 -10.22 6.56
CA PRO A 20 8.04 -10.04 5.47
C PRO A 20 8.73 -9.51 4.20
N ALA A 21 8.51 -10.19 3.08
CA ALA A 21 9.01 -9.78 1.77
C ALA A 21 8.28 -8.54 1.21
N ASN A 22 7.04 -8.34 1.65
CA ASN A 22 6.16 -7.26 1.23
C ASN A 22 5.82 -6.35 2.40
N LYS A 23 5.54 -5.09 2.10
CA LYS A 23 5.06 -4.11 3.06
C LYS A 23 3.72 -3.52 2.63
N LEU A 24 2.95 -3.07 3.61
CA LEU A 24 1.73 -2.31 3.37
C LEU A 24 2.11 -0.84 3.13
N VAL A 25 1.57 -0.22 2.08
CA VAL A 25 1.73 1.20 1.75
C VAL A 25 0.40 1.79 1.30
N GLY A 26 0.33 3.13 1.26
CA GLY A 26 -0.77 3.83 0.60
C GLY A 26 -0.47 4.08 -0.87
N LEU A 27 -1.51 4.15 -1.68
CA LEU A 27 -1.48 4.57 -3.09
C LEU A 27 -2.45 5.72 -3.29
N VAL A 28 -2.07 6.69 -4.12
CA VAL A 28 -2.95 7.75 -4.63
C VAL A 28 -2.94 7.67 -6.14
N LEU A 29 -4.10 7.48 -6.76
CA LEU A 29 -4.20 7.44 -8.22
C LEU A 29 -3.92 8.84 -8.79
N LEU A 30 -3.03 8.92 -9.76
CA LEU A 30 -2.69 10.18 -10.45
C LEU A 30 -3.69 10.47 -11.57
N ASP A 31 -4.23 9.41 -12.18
CA ASP A 31 -5.23 9.46 -13.24
C ASP A 31 -6.66 9.46 -12.71
N ARG A 32 -7.63 9.55 -13.64
CA ARG A 32 -9.05 9.35 -13.32
C ARG A 32 -9.39 7.87 -13.20
N GLY A 33 -10.07 7.51 -12.13
CA GLY A 33 -10.53 6.15 -11.88
C GLY A 33 -10.79 5.92 -10.40
N VAL A 34 -11.16 4.68 -10.06
CA VAL A 34 -11.33 4.24 -8.68
C VAL A 34 -10.57 2.94 -8.48
N LEU A 35 -9.58 3.00 -7.59
CA LEU A 35 -8.84 1.86 -7.07
C LEU A 35 -9.77 0.95 -6.26
N ARG A 36 -9.66 -0.36 -6.48
CA ARG A 36 -10.46 -1.40 -5.80
C ARG A 36 -9.56 -2.54 -5.32
N ASP A 37 -10.07 -3.33 -4.39
CA ASP A 37 -9.45 -4.57 -3.94
C ASP A 37 -9.11 -5.51 -5.11
N HIS A 38 -8.08 -6.33 -4.90
CA HIS A 38 -7.57 -7.34 -5.83
C HIS A 38 -6.95 -6.83 -7.14
N GLN A 39 -6.90 -5.52 -7.37
CA GLN A 39 -6.17 -4.95 -8.50
C GLN A 39 -4.66 -5.18 -8.36
N LYS A 40 -4.04 -5.65 -9.44
CA LYS A 40 -2.59 -5.88 -9.49
C LYS A 40 -1.84 -4.58 -9.67
N VAL A 41 -0.72 -4.47 -8.97
CA VAL A 41 0.18 -3.32 -9.02
C VAL A 41 1.51 -3.78 -9.60
N GLN A 42 1.99 -3.13 -10.64
CA GLN A 42 3.32 -3.33 -11.20
C GLN A 42 4.27 -2.26 -10.66
N THR A 43 5.42 -2.71 -10.17
CA THR A 43 6.50 -1.88 -9.62
C THR A 43 7.82 -2.28 -10.26
N ALA A 44 8.86 -1.45 -10.13
CA ALA A 44 10.21 -1.81 -10.56
C ALA A 44 10.79 -3.05 -9.85
N HIS A 45 10.26 -3.37 -8.66
CA HIS A 45 10.71 -4.47 -7.80
C HIS A 45 9.82 -5.72 -7.90
N GLY A 46 8.88 -5.74 -8.84
CA GLY A 46 7.94 -6.84 -9.06
C GLY A 46 6.48 -6.49 -8.80
N ALA A 47 5.63 -7.51 -8.78
CA ALA A 47 4.19 -7.35 -8.63
C ALA A 47 3.77 -7.20 -7.17
N GLY A 48 2.74 -6.38 -6.95
CA GLY A 48 2.02 -6.24 -5.70
C GLY A 48 0.51 -6.25 -5.96
N GLU A 49 -0.26 -5.95 -4.92
CA GLU A 49 -1.72 -6.01 -4.97
C GLU A 49 -2.37 -4.99 -4.04
N ILE A 50 -3.48 -4.42 -4.49
CA ILE A 50 -4.35 -3.58 -3.67
C ILE A 50 -5.18 -4.47 -2.75
N THR A 51 -5.08 -4.21 -1.45
CA THR A 51 -5.89 -4.91 -0.43
C THR A 51 -7.24 -4.23 -0.24
N SER A 52 -7.28 -2.90 -0.30
CA SER A 52 -8.51 -2.13 -0.19
C SER A 52 -8.36 -0.81 -0.93
N GLY A 53 -9.40 -0.37 -1.62
CA GLY A 53 -9.39 0.87 -2.40
C GLY A 53 -10.75 1.54 -2.40
N SER A 54 -10.75 2.87 -2.47
CA SER A 54 -11.98 3.68 -2.56
C SER A 54 -11.68 5.08 -3.09
N PHE A 55 -12.73 5.88 -3.24
CA PHE A 55 -12.63 7.33 -3.42
C PHE A 55 -12.63 8.02 -2.05
N SER A 56 -11.68 8.93 -1.82
CA SER A 56 -11.62 9.76 -0.61
C SER A 56 -12.28 11.11 -0.86
N PRO A 57 -13.42 11.42 -0.23
CA PRO A 57 -14.03 12.75 -0.35
C PRO A 57 -13.16 13.86 0.25
N THR A 58 -12.43 13.57 1.33
CA THR A 58 -11.53 14.54 1.98
C THR A 58 -10.36 14.96 1.10
N LEU A 59 -9.83 14.03 0.30
CA LEU A 59 -8.72 14.30 -0.61
C LEU A 59 -9.17 14.61 -2.03
N ASN A 60 -10.44 14.35 -2.36
CA ASN A 60 -10.99 14.38 -3.71
C ASN A 60 -10.17 13.52 -4.71
N LYS A 61 -9.67 12.37 -4.25
CA LYS A 61 -8.78 11.46 -5.00
C LYS A 61 -9.13 10.01 -4.73
N SER A 62 -8.81 9.12 -5.68
CA SER A 62 -8.86 7.68 -5.42
C SER A 62 -7.60 7.23 -4.67
N ILE A 63 -7.81 6.48 -3.60
CA ILE A 63 -6.77 6.00 -2.70
C ILE A 63 -6.91 4.51 -2.44
N ALA A 64 -5.80 3.86 -2.08
CA ALA A 64 -5.81 2.45 -1.73
C ALA A 64 -4.70 2.08 -0.75
N LEU A 65 -4.91 1.03 0.03
CA LEU A 65 -3.85 0.30 0.70
C LEU A 65 -3.40 -0.86 -0.20
N ALA A 66 -2.09 -1.03 -0.34
CA ALA A 66 -1.51 -2.06 -1.18
C ALA A 66 -0.35 -2.79 -0.48
N ARG A 67 -0.22 -4.08 -0.74
CA ARG A 67 0.95 -4.89 -0.38
C ARG A 67 1.90 -4.90 -1.56
N LEU A 68 3.03 -4.21 -1.41
CA LEU A 68 4.07 -4.09 -2.44
C LEU A 68 5.39 -4.71 -1.95
N PRO A 69 6.32 -5.04 -2.86
CA PRO A 69 7.67 -5.44 -2.49
C PRO A 69 8.32 -4.43 -1.53
N LYS A 70 9.08 -4.92 -0.55
CA LYS A 70 9.69 -4.10 0.51
C LYS A 70 10.58 -2.96 -0.01
N ASP A 71 11.15 -3.11 -1.19
CA ASP A 71 12.11 -2.17 -1.79
C ASP A 71 11.44 -0.94 -2.42
N VAL A 72 10.12 -0.98 -2.67
CA VAL A 72 9.35 0.15 -3.22
C VAL A 72 9.34 1.32 -2.23
N ALA A 73 9.84 2.49 -2.61
CA ALA A 73 9.93 3.65 -1.73
C ALA A 73 8.65 4.49 -1.70
N ILE A 74 8.49 5.30 -0.64
CA ILE A 74 7.48 6.37 -0.63
C ILE A 74 7.90 7.43 -1.64
N GLY A 75 6.97 7.85 -2.50
CA GLY A 75 7.22 8.77 -3.61
C GLY A 75 7.33 8.08 -4.96
N ASP A 76 7.56 6.76 -4.99
CA ASP A 76 7.63 6.01 -6.24
C ASP A 76 6.32 6.08 -7.03
N THR A 77 6.43 6.02 -8.35
CA THR A 77 5.28 5.84 -9.24
C THR A 77 5.17 4.36 -9.61
N VAL A 78 3.97 3.82 -9.45
CA VAL A 78 3.62 2.43 -9.77
C VAL A 78 2.46 2.40 -10.74
N GLN A 79 2.25 1.27 -11.41
CA GLN A 79 1.14 1.10 -12.35
C GLN A 79 0.10 0.12 -11.82
N VAL A 80 -1.15 0.53 -11.77
CA VAL A 80 -2.26 -0.31 -11.33
C VAL A 80 -3.05 -0.78 -12.54
N ALA A 81 -3.28 -2.09 -12.62
CA ALA A 81 -4.13 -2.68 -13.64
C ALA A 81 -5.60 -2.44 -13.31
N ILE A 82 -6.27 -1.61 -14.12
CA ILE A 82 -7.70 -1.33 -14.05
C ILE A 82 -8.33 -1.69 -15.39
N ARG A 83 -9.06 -2.82 -15.43
CA ARG A 83 -9.59 -3.41 -16.67
C ARG A 83 -8.43 -3.60 -17.66
N ASP A 84 -8.52 -3.01 -18.85
CA ASP A 84 -7.53 -3.15 -19.93
C ASP A 84 -6.46 -2.03 -19.91
N LYS A 85 -6.40 -1.25 -18.83
CA LYS A 85 -5.49 -0.10 -18.72
C LYS A 85 -4.57 -0.23 -17.53
N MET A 86 -3.34 0.25 -17.71
CA MET A 86 -2.40 0.49 -16.63
C MET A 86 -2.45 1.98 -16.29
N LEU A 87 -2.86 2.31 -15.07
CA LEU A 87 -2.95 3.70 -14.61
C LEU A 87 -1.86 4.00 -13.59
N ALA A 88 -1.33 5.22 -13.62
CA ALA A 88 -0.27 5.62 -12.71
C ALA A 88 -0.83 5.94 -11.32
N ALA A 89 -0.18 5.42 -10.28
CA ALA A 89 -0.44 5.76 -8.89
C ALA A 89 0.87 6.09 -8.18
N GLN A 90 0.80 7.02 -7.23
CA GLN A 90 1.93 7.40 -6.39
C GLN A 90 1.88 6.62 -5.08
N VAL A 91 3.03 6.09 -4.67
CA VAL A 91 3.21 5.44 -3.38
C VAL A 91 3.33 6.51 -2.30
N VAL A 92 2.48 6.42 -1.28
CA VAL A 92 2.40 7.40 -0.20
C VAL A 92 2.41 6.75 1.18
N LYS A 93 2.78 7.54 2.20
CA LYS A 93 2.67 7.12 3.59
C LYS A 93 1.22 7.26 4.06
N TYR A 94 0.67 6.21 4.65
CA TYR A 94 -0.63 6.26 5.33
C TYR A 94 -0.44 6.65 6.82
N PRO A 95 -1.45 7.24 7.50
CA PRO A 95 -2.82 7.46 7.07
C PRO A 95 -3.00 8.60 6.05
N PHE A 96 -4.05 8.52 5.24
CA PHE A 96 -4.34 9.50 4.17
C PHE A 96 -4.94 10.82 4.67
N ALA A 97 -5.72 10.75 5.75
CA ALA A 97 -6.35 11.89 6.38
C ALA A 97 -6.41 11.69 7.90
N ARG A 98 -6.45 12.79 8.65
CA ARG A 98 -6.63 12.79 10.11
C ARG A 98 -7.39 14.06 10.52
N ASN A 99 -8.39 13.91 11.39
CA ASN A 99 -9.19 15.03 11.92
C ASN A 99 -9.72 15.97 10.83
N GLY A 100 -10.25 15.41 9.74
CA GLY A 100 -10.81 16.17 8.61
C GLY A 100 -9.79 16.79 7.65
N LYS A 101 -8.49 16.63 7.89
CA LYS A 101 -7.41 17.18 7.04
C LYS A 101 -6.71 16.07 6.25
N GLY A 102 -6.44 16.34 4.97
CA GLY A 102 -5.57 15.50 4.15
C GLY A 102 -4.12 15.58 4.61
N LEU A 103 -3.41 14.44 4.57
CA LEU A 103 -2.00 14.31 4.97
C LEU A 103 -1.07 14.01 3.77
N VAL A 104 -1.65 13.92 2.58
CA VAL A 104 -1.05 13.47 1.32
C VAL A 104 -1.50 14.35 0.18
#